data_AF-A0A355SBJ2-F1
#
_entry.id   AF-A0A355SBJ2-F1
#
_cell.length_a   1.000
_cell.length_b   1.000
_cell.length_c   1.000
_cell.angle_alpha   90.00
_cell.angle_beta   90.00
_cell.angle_gamma   90.00
#
_symmetry.space_group_name_H-M   'P 1'
#
loop_
_entity.id
_entity.type
_entity.pdbx_description
1 polymer ?
#
loop_
_entity_poly.entity_id
_entity_poly.type
_entity_poly.pdbx_seq_one_letter_code
_entity_poly.pdbx_strand_id
1 'polypeptide(L)'
;MKHFKKVIFLIVASVIIFTSCSVKVGYNPHNYDADNIIKMIGELSSKSFNGRMAGTPYGIKTEEYVASKFKKAGLKPAGVGGTFYQEFLGVSGNPTPEYILEVKDGNNMVKGYKYGKDYSFFTYMSHKGEATGRGVPVNLSDKNIKGVKNAIALIKYFKDADSNTLSMLYKKGYTGVITASGDPSDRRKGQFGVNDMEVSSKLPRVCVDLDVFDELMDYSKKGYTIHLKSSFEVKSFKARNVIGILNSNRKSDDYLIISAH
;
A
#
# COMPACT_ATOMS: atom_id res chain seq x y z
N MET A 1 46.63 61.88 -12.98
CA MET A 1 46.36 60.50 -12.47
C MET A 1 45.28 60.41 -11.37
N LYS A 2 45.21 61.31 -10.37
CA LYS A 2 44.18 61.23 -9.30
C LYS A 2 42.73 61.39 -9.79
N HIS A 3 42.48 62.26 -10.76
CA HIS A 3 41.13 62.48 -11.32
C HIS A 3 40.63 61.29 -12.15
N PHE A 4 41.51 60.63 -12.90
CA PHE A 4 41.17 59.45 -13.70
C PHE A 4 40.72 58.26 -12.82
N LYS A 5 41.39 58.05 -11.67
CA LYS A 5 40.98 57.03 -10.70
C LYS A 5 39.62 57.31 -10.04
N LYS A 6 39.28 58.58 -9.81
CA LYS A 6 37.96 58.98 -9.27
C LYS A 6 36.83 58.74 -10.26
N VAL A 7 37.07 59.00 -11.55
CA VAL A 7 36.09 58.75 -12.61
C VAL A 7 35.85 57.25 -12.77
N ILE A 8 36.90 56.42 -12.78
CA ILE A 8 36.76 54.96 -12.82
C ILE A 8 35.99 54.45 -11.59
N PHE A 9 36.29 54.95 -10.40
CA PHE A 9 35.57 54.56 -9.18
C PHE A 9 34.08 54.91 -9.25
N LEU A 10 33.71 56.08 -9.78
CA LEU A 10 32.32 56.49 -9.95
C LEU A 10 31.58 55.64 -11.00
N ILE A 11 32.24 55.24 -12.08
CA ILE A 11 31.67 54.36 -13.10
C ILE A 11 31.44 52.95 -12.53
N VAL A 12 32.42 52.40 -11.81
CA VAL A 12 32.28 51.08 -11.18
C VAL A 12 31.19 51.09 -10.11
N ALA A 13 31.11 52.16 -9.30
CA ALA A 13 30.05 52.32 -8.31
C ALA A 13 28.66 52.42 -8.95
N SER A 14 28.51 53.13 -10.07
CA SER A 14 27.21 53.21 -10.75
C SER A 14 26.80 51.87 -11.37
N VAL A 15 27.73 51.11 -11.96
CA VAL A 15 27.45 49.77 -12.51
C VAL A 15 27.00 48.79 -11.41
N ILE A 16 27.59 48.86 -10.21
CA ILE A 16 27.16 48.05 -9.06
C ILE A 16 25.75 48.45 -8.59
N ILE A 17 25.41 49.75 -8.63
CA ILE A 17 24.08 50.24 -8.24
C ILE A 17 23.01 49.81 -9.27
N PHE A 18 23.32 49.85 -10.58
CA PHE A 18 22.37 49.47 -11.63
C PHE A 18 22.16 47.96 -11.78
N THR A 19 23.14 47.13 -11.36
CA THR A 19 22.98 45.66 -11.31
C THR A 19 22.23 45.16 -10.07
N SER A 20 21.95 46.04 -9.09
CA SER A 20 21.23 45.69 -7.85
C SER A 20 19.70 45.78 -7.96
N CYS A 21 19.15 46.04 -9.15
CA CYS A 21 17.73 45.84 -9.41
C CYS A 21 17.45 44.33 -9.46
N SER A 22 17.16 43.75 -8.31
CA SER A 22 16.54 42.43 -8.20
C SER A 22 15.27 42.44 -9.04
N VAL A 23 15.32 41.79 -10.20
CA VAL A 23 14.13 41.52 -11.00
C VAL A 23 13.19 40.73 -10.08
N LYS A 24 12.14 41.38 -9.60
CA LYS A 24 11.02 40.69 -8.96
C LYS A 24 10.31 39.94 -10.08
N VAL A 25 10.78 38.73 -10.36
CA VAL A 25 10.05 37.77 -11.17
C VAL A 25 8.75 37.52 -10.40
N GLY A 26 7.68 38.20 -10.80
CA GLY A 26 6.36 37.95 -10.25
C GLY A 26 6.03 36.48 -10.47
N TYR A 27 5.58 35.79 -9.43
CA TYR A 27 5.06 34.43 -9.56
C TYR A 27 3.82 34.48 -10.45
N ASN A 28 3.93 34.00 -11.70
CA ASN A 28 2.78 33.77 -12.55
C ASN A 28 2.39 32.28 -12.43
N PRO A 29 1.26 31.95 -11.77
CA PRO A 29 0.80 30.57 -11.63
C PRO A 29 0.49 29.89 -12.98
N HIS A 30 0.44 30.64 -14.09
CA HIS A 30 0.22 30.12 -15.44
C HIS A 30 1.50 29.71 -16.19
N ASN A 31 2.70 29.90 -15.61
CA ASN A 31 3.98 29.55 -16.24
C ASN A 31 4.57 28.22 -15.71
N TYR A 32 3.72 27.26 -15.31
CA TYR A 32 4.24 25.94 -14.98
C TYR A 32 4.66 25.22 -16.27
N ASP A 33 5.79 24.53 -16.19
CA ASP A 33 6.35 23.77 -17.32
C ASP A 33 5.68 22.39 -17.36
N ALA A 34 4.63 22.27 -18.17
CA ALA A 34 3.88 21.02 -18.34
C ALA A 34 4.76 19.88 -18.85
N ASP A 35 5.73 20.16 -19.72
CA ASP A 35 6.66 19.17 -20.27
C ASP A 35 7.58 18.63 -19.16
N ASN A 36 8.06 19.49 -18.26
CA ASN A 36 8.83 19.08 -17.10
C ASN A 36 8.00 18.25 -16.11
N ILE A 37 6.71 18.56 -15.91
CA ILE A 37 5.81 17.74 -15.10
C ILE A 37 5.66 16.34 -15.72
N ILE A 38 5.32 16.26 -17.01
CA ILE A 38 5.17 14.99 -17.74
C ILE A 38 6.48 14.18 -17.69
N LYS A 39 7.62 14.84 -17.89
CA LYS A 39 8.94 14.20 -17.78
C LYS A 39 9.19 13.64 -16.38
N MET A 40 8.81 14.37 -15.32
CA MET A 40 8.96 13.90 -13.94
C MET A 40 8.06 12.70 -13.64
N ILE A 41 6.82 12.71 -14.14
CA ILE A 41 5.90 11.57 -14.04
C ILE A 41 6.48 10.36 -14.79
N GLY A 42 7.00 10.55 -16.00
CA GLY A 42 7.65 9.52 -16.79
C GLY A 42 8.86 8.90 -16.09
N GLU A 43 9.71 9.73 -15.48
CA GLU A 43 10.86 9.25 -14.69
C GLU A 43 10.40 8.42 -13.49
N LEU A 44 9.49 8.94 -12.67
CA LEU A 44 9.00 8.27 -11.46
C LEU A 44 8.22 6.98 -11.76
N SER A 45 7.55 6.90 -12.91
CA SER A 45 6.83 5.70 -13.37
C SER A 45 7.72 4.72 -14.15
N SER A 46 8.99 5.07 -14.41
CA SER A 46 9.90 4.21 -15.15
C SER A 46 10.25 2.92 -14.39
N LYS A 47 10.75 1.92 -15.14
CA LYS A 47 11.31 0.68 -14.58
C LYS A 47 12.39 0.95 -13.53
N SER A 48 13.09 2.08 -13.62
CA SER A 48 14.19 2.44 -12.72
C SER A 48 13.70 2.74 -11.29
N PHE A 49 12.42 3.05 -11.11
CA PHE A 49 11.75 3.32 -9.83
C PHE A 49 10.78 2.21 -9.42
N ASN A 50 10.51 1.22 -10.28
CA ASN A 50 9.87 -0.07 -10.00
C ASN A 50 8.70 -0.01 -8.99
N GLY A 51 7.75 0.90 -9.21
CA GLY A 51 6.54 1.04 -8.40
C GLY A 51 6.72 1.71 -7.02
N ARG A 52 7.93 2.15 -6.65
CA ARG A 52 8.21 3.08 -5.54
C ARG A 52 7.68 2.63 -4.17
N MET A 53 7.56 1.33 -3.94
CA MET A 53 7.06 0.80 -2.67
C MET A 53 7.93 1.29 -1.51
N ALA A 54 7.30 1.87 -0.50
CA ALA A 54 7.99 2.41 0.67
C ALA A 54 8.82 1.32 1.39
N GLY A 55 9.99 1.69 1.90
CA GLY A 55 10.93 0.77 2.55
C GLY A 55 11.65 -0.21 1.62
N THR A 56 11.46 -0.11 0.30
CA THR A 56 12.29 -0.84 -0.68
C THR A 56 13.44 0.04 -1.17
N PRO A 57 14.51 -0.53 -1.78
CA PRO A 57 15.56 0.25 -2.42
C PRO A 57 15.03 1.26 -3.47
N TYR A 58 13.93 0.92 -4.15
CA TYR A 58 13.29 1.80 -5.12
C TYR A 58 12.50 2.94 -4.47
N GLY A 59 11.89 2.69 -3.31
CA GLY A 59 11.31 3.74 -2.47
C GLY A 59 12.37 4.72 -1.99
N ILE A 60 13.50 4.20 -1.48
CA ILE A 60 14.67 5.00 -1.07
C ILE A 60 15.18 5.88 -2.22
N LYS A 61 15.33 5.30 -3.41
CA LYS A 61 15.71 6.04 -4.63
C LYS A 61 14.71 7.15 -4.98
N THR A 62 13.41 6.91 -4.77
CA THR A 62 12.36 7.92 -4.95
C THR A 62 12.53 9.08 -3.98
N GLU A 63 12.75 8.78 -2.70
CA GLU A 63 12.95 9.77 -1.65
C GLU A 63 14.15 10.67 -1.97
N GLU A 64 15.26 10.08 -2.41
CA GLU A 64 16.48 10.79 -2.82
C GLU A 64 16.26 11.64 -4.08
N TYR A 65 15.52 11.12 -5.05
CA TYR A 65 15.15 11.86 -6.25
C TYR A 65 14.35 13.12 -5.89
N VAL A 66 13.32 13.00 -5.04
CA VAL A 66 12.50 14.14 -4.59
C VAL A 66 13.33 15.14 -3.78
N ALA A 67 14.17 14.68 -2.85
CA ALA A 67 15.06 15.56 -2.08
C ALA A 67 16.01 16.35 -3.02
N SER A 68 16.51 15.71 -4.08
CA SER A 68 17.33 16.39 -5.09
C SER A 68 16.57 17.48 -5.85
N LYS A 69 15.27 17.27 -6.14
CA LYS A 69 14.41 18.25 -6.79
C LYS A 69 14.10 19.42 -5.85
N PHE A 70 13.83 19.14 -4.57
CA PHE A 70 13.68 20.18 -3.54
C PHE A 70 14.92 21.06 -3.45
N LYS A 71 16.10 20.45 -3.34
CA LYS A 71 17.38 21.19 -3.33
C LYS A 71 17.57 22.04 -4.58
N LYS A 72 17.28 21.51 -5.78
CA LYS A 72 17.36 22.26 -7.05
C LYS A 72 16.37 23.43 -7.11
N ALA A 73 15.21 23.30 -6.48
CA ALA A 73 14.20 24.35 -6.38
C ALA A 73 14.49 25.37 -5.25
N GLY A 74 15.61 25.24 -4.53
CA GLY A 74 16.02 26.19 -3.48
C GLY A 74 15.44 25.91 -2.09
N LEU A 75 14.75 24.79 -1.90
CA LEU A 75 14.26 24.38 -0.57
C LEU A 75 15.46 23.99 0.31
N LYS A 76 15.37 24.35 1.59
CA LYS A 76 16.30 23.89 2.63
C LYS A 76 15.78 22.60 3.27
N PRO A 77 16.67 21.74 3.77
CA PRO A 77 16.26 20.57 4.55
C PRO A 77 15.49 20.97 5.81
N ALA A 78 14.37 20.30 6.07
CA ALA A 78 13.53 20.52 7.25
C ALA A 78 13.10 19.22 7.96
N GLY A 79 13.78 18.12 7.65
CA GLY A 79 13.68 16.85 8.36
C GLY A 79 14.58 16.79 9.60
N VAL A 80 14.73 15.59 10.15
CA VAL A 80 15.47 15.34 11.38
C VAL A 80 16.96 15.62 11.17
N GLY A 81 17.59 16.29 12.14
CA GLY A 81 19.04 16.55 12.13
C GLY A 81 19.52 17.46 11.01
N GLY A 82 18.65 18.32 10.46
CA GLY A 82 19.00 19.19 9.33
C GLY A 82 19.11 18.45 7.98
N THR A 83 18.48 17.29 7.86
CA THR A 83 18.36 16.53 6.61
C THR A 83 17.04 16.81 5.90
N PHE A 84 16.84 16.32 4.67
CA PHE A 84 15.51 16.33 4.03
C PHE A 84 14.60 15.22 4.56
N TYR A 85 15.06 14.38 5.49
CA TYR A 85 14.40 13.12 5.79
C TYR A 85 13.84 13.09 7.21
N GLN A 86 12.65 12.54 7.35
CA GLN A 86 12.08 12.14 8.62
C GLN A 86 11.70 10.66 8.53
N GLU A 87 12.46 9.81 9.23
CA GLU A 87 12.22 8.37 9.26
C GLU A 87 10.97 8.04 10.07
N PHE A 88 10.18 7.09 9.58
CA PHE A 88 9.05 6.50 10.29
C PHE A 88 8.98 4.99 10.04
N LEU A 89 8.29 4.29 10.93
CA LEU A 89 7.97 2.88 10.77
C LEU A 89 6.61 2.73 10.08
N GLY A 90 6.59 2.01 8.97
CA GLY A 90 5.38 1.59 8.28
C GLY A 90 5.12 0.10 8.47
N VAL A 91 3.90 -0.33 8.16
CA VAL A 91 3.48 -1.73 8.12
C VAL A 91 2.88 -2.02 6.75
N SER A 92 3.27 -3.13 6.15
CA SER A 92 2.72 -3.62 4.89
C SER A 92 2.20 -5.03 5.06
N GLY A 93 1.15 -5.38 4.33
CA GLY A 93 0.57 -6.71 4.30
C GLY A 93 0.50 -7.22 2.87
N ASN A 94 0.87 -8.48 2.63
CA ASN A 94 0.83 -9.06 1.29
C ASN A 94 0.37 -10.53 1.32
N PRO A 95 -0.46 -10.96 0.35
CA PRO A 95 -0.65 -12.39 0.10
C PRO A 95 0.68 -13.01 -0.35
N THR A 96 0.98 -14.20 0.15
CA THR A 96 2.16 -14.98 -0.29
C THR A 96 1.80 -15.89 -1.48
N PRO A 97 2.78 -16.45 -2.21
CA PRO A 97 2.51 -17.28 -3.38
C PRO A 97 1.74 -18.59 -3.14
N GLU A 98 1.46 -18.96 -1.89
CA GLU A 98 0.91 -20.28 -1.51
C GLU A 98 -0.62 -20.35 -1.43
N TYR A 99 -1.35 -19.48 -2.13
CA TYR A 99 -2.82 -19.56 -2.15
C TYR A 99 -3.30 -20.71 -3.04
N ILE A 100 -4.04 -21.66 -2.46
CA ILE A 100 -4.63 -22.80 -3.17
C ILE A 100 -6.13 -22.84 -2.85
N LEU A 101 -6.94 -22.96 -3.89
CA LEU A 101 -8.36 -23.30 -3.77
C LEU A 101 -8.67 -24.39 -4.79
N GLU A 102 -9.04 -25.57 -4.31
CA GLU A 102 -9.38 -26.71 -5.16
C GLU A 102 -10.46 -27.59 -4.52
N VAL A 103 -11.21 -28.31 -5.35
CA VAL A 103 -12.17 -29.33 -4.93
C VAL A 103 -11.54 -30.70 -5.13
N LYS A 104 -11.70 -31.57 -4.14
CA LYS A 104 -11.18 -32.94 -4.11
C LYS A 104 -12.28 -33.98 -3.96
N ASP A 105 -12.08 -35.09 -4.65
CA ASP A 105 -12.73 -36.38 -4.41
C ASP A 105 -11.70 -37.33 -3.77
N GLY A 106 -11.77 -37.49 -2.45
CA GLY A 106 -10.67 -38.08 -1.69
C GLY A 106 -9.36 -37.30 -1.89
N ASN A 107 -8.37 -37.93 -2.53
CA ASN A 107 -7.08 -37.29 -2.83
C ASN A 107 -7.00 -36.69 -4.23
N ASN A 108 -7.99 -36.94 -5.10
CA ASN A 108 -7.95 -36.51 -6.49
C ASN A 108 -8.53 -35.11 -6.63
N MET A 109 -7.78 -34.18 -7.24
CA MET A 109 -8.30 -32.88 -7.62
C MET A 109 -9.30 -33.03 -8.77
N VAL A 110 -10.53 -32.54 -8.58
CA VAL A 110 -11.59 -32.54 -9.61
C VAL A 110 -11.84 -31.14 -10.19
N LYS A 111 -11.50 -30.08 -9.45
CA LYS A 111 -11.57 -28.70 -9.92
C LYS A 111 -10.50 -27.87 -9.22
N GLY A 112 -9.70 -27.14 -9.98
CA GLY A 112 -8.77 -26.13 -9.48
C GLY A 112 -9.25 -24.74 -9.87
N TYR A 113 -9.08 -23.77 -8.97
CA TYR A 113 -9.39 -22.36 -9.23
C TYR A 113 -8.10 -21.56 -9.38
N LYS A 114 -8.16 -20.44 -10.08
CA LYS A 114 -7.01 -19.56 -10.36
C LYS A 114 -7.06 -18.31 -9.50
N TYR A 115 -6.02 -18.09 -8.70
CA TYR A 115 -5.86 -16.86 -7.93
C TYR A 115 -5.86 -15.62 -8.83
N GLY A 116 -6.52 -14.55 -8.39
CA GLY A 116 -6.66 -13.30 -9.13
C GLY A 116 -7.70 -13.32 -10.25
N LYS A 117 -8.23 -14.50 -10.59
CA LYS A 117 -9.32 -14.67 -11.55
C LYS A 117 -10.59 -15.20 -10.90
N ASP A 118 -10.47 -16.30 -10.16
CA ASP A 118 -11.62 -17.02 -9.58
C ASP A 118 -11.72 -16.77 -8.06
N TYR A 119 -10.60 -16.41 -7.40
CA TYR A 119 -10.57 -16.07 -5.97
C TYR A 119 -9.41 -15.11 -5.67
N SER A 120 -9.47 -14.43 -4.53
CA SER A 120 -8.37 -13.58 -4.04
C SER A 120 -8.24 -13.61 -2.52
N PHE A 121 -7.27 -12.87 -1.98
CA PHE A 121 -7.04 -12.84 -0.54
C PHE A 121 -8.25 -12.25 0.19
N PHE A 122 -8.52 -12.74 1.40
CA PHE A 122 -9.56 -12.19 2.25
C PHE A 122 -8.95 -11.65 3.54
N THR A 123 -9.30 -10.39 3.87
CA THR A 123 -8.77 -9.58 4.98
C THR A 123 -7.31 -9.14 4.82
N TYR A 124 -6.96 -8.02 5.47
CA TYR A 124 -5.58 -7.55 5.62
C TYR A 124 -4.92 -8.06 6.91
N MET A 125 -5.51 -9.07 7.55
CA MET A 125 -5.03 -9.64 8.80
C MET A 125 -4.09 -10.79 8.52
N SER A 126 -2.93 -10.80 9.19
CA SER A 126 -1.94 -11.85 9.02
C SER A 126 -2.54 -13.22 9.31
N HIS A 127 -2.22 -14.19 8.46
CA HIS A 127 -2.62 -15.57 8.68
C HIS A 127 -1.74 -16.52 7.87
N LYS A 128 -1.71 -17.79 8.29
CA LYS A 128 -1.14 -18.88 7.51
C LYS A 128 -1.83 -20.18 7.91
N GLY A 129 -2.40 -20.87 6.93
CA GLY A 129 -3.04 -22.14 7.17
C GLY A 129 -3.31 -22.94 5.90
N GLU A 130 -3.65 -24.20 6.11
CA GLU A 130 -4.00 -25.18 5.09
C GLU A 130 -5.05 -26.11 5.70
N ALA A 131 -6.14 -26.33 5.00
CA ALA A 131 -7.24 -27.15 5.47
C ALA A 131 -7.94 -27.85 4.31
N THR A 132 -8.33 -29.11 4.52
CA THR A 132 -9.22 -29.84 3.63
C THR A 132 -10.47 -30.23 4.41
N GLY A 133 -11.65 -29.93 3.87
CA GLY A 133 -12.90 -30.20 4.56
C GLY A 133 -14.13 -29.97 3.69
N ARG A 134 -15.28 -30.46 4.13
CA ARG A 134 -16.55 -30.17 3.46
C ARG A 134 -16.91 -28.69 3.63
N GLY A 135 -17.42 -28.05 2.58
CA GLY A 135 -18.01 -26.73 2.68
C GLY A 135 -19.36 -26.76 3.40
N VAL A 136 -19.54 -25.88 4.39
CA VAL A 136 -20.77 -25.77 5.17
C VAL A 136 -21.25 -24.32 5.13
N PRO A 137 -22.50 -24.06 4.70
CA PRO A 137 -23.04 -22.71 4.72
C PRO A 137 -23.17 -22.19 6.14
N VAL A 138 -22.69 -20.97 6.39
CA VAL A 138 -22.80 -20.29 7.67
C VAL A 138 -23.47 -18.93 7.47
N ASN A 139 -24.54 -18.69 8.23
CA ASN A 139 -25.19 -17.39 8.32
C ASN A 139 -24.71 -16.68 9.60
N LEU A 140 -23.95 -15.59 9.44
CA LEU A 140 -23.40 -14.85 10.58
C LEU A 140 -24.47 -14.10 11.40
N SER A 141 -25.68 -13.92 10.86
CA SER A 141 -26.81 -13.35 11.61
C SER A 141 -27.49 -14.36 12.54
N ASP A 142 -27.17 -15.66 12.42
CA ASP A 142 -27.68 -16.68 13.33
C ASP A 142 -26.98 -16.58 14.69
N LYS A 143 -27.75 -16.44 15.77
CA LYS A 143 -27.22 -16.40 17.14
C LYS A 143 -26.65 -17.76 17.57
N ASN A 144 -27.06 -18.85 16.93
CA ASN A 144 -26.76 -20.22 17.30
C ASN A 144 -25.99 -20.98 16.20
N ILE A 145 -24.98 -20.36 15.59
CA ILE A 145 -24.11 -21.01 14.61
C ILE A 145 -23.60 -22.35 15.17
N LYS A 146 -23.97 -23.45 14.50
CA LYS A 146 -23.53 -24.79 14.88
C LYS A 146 -22.04 -24.96 14.61
N GLY A 147 -21.37 -25.65 15.53
CA GLY A 147 -19.98 -26.04 15.33
C GLY A 147 -19.88 -27.30 14.47
N VAL A 148 -18.98 -27.29 13.50
CA VAL A 148 -18.73 -28.42 12.61
C VAL A 148 -17.22 -28.61 12.54
N LYS A 149 -16.73 -29.75 13.04
CA LYS A 149 -15.29 -30.04 13.06
C LYS A 149 -14.76 -30.28 11.65
N ASN A 150 -13.60 -29.69 11.34
CA ASN A 150 -12.88 -29.87 10.08
C ASN A 150 -13.69 -29.46 8.83
N ALA A 151 -14.57 -28.45 8.98
CA ALA A 151 -15.35 -27.91 7.88
C ALA A 151 -14.79 -26.57 7.40
N ILE A 152 -15.02 -26.27 6.12
CA ILE A 152 -14.77 -24.95 5.54
C ILE A 152 -16.07 -24.15 5.63
N ALA A 153 -16.06 -23.02 6.33
CA ALA A 153 -17.23 -22.15 6.42
C ALA A 153 -17.44 -21.42 5.09
N LEU A 154 -18.60 -21.59 4.48
CA LEU A 154 -19.04 -20.88 3.28
C LEU A 154 -20.01 -19.77 3.70
N ILE A 155 -19.56 -18.52 3.67
CA ILE A 155 -20.33 -17.37 4.16
C ILE A 155 -20.69 -16.44 3.01
N LYS A 156 -21.99 -16.33 2.73
CA LYS A 156 -22.49 -15.36 1.75
C LYS A 156 -22.42 -13.96 2.36
N TYR A 157 -21.71 -13.03 1.72
CA TYR A 157 -21.54 -11.64 2.15
C TYR A 157 -20.85 -11.45 3.53
N PHE A 158 -19.54 -11.68 3.59
CA PHE A 158 -18.70 -11.30 4.73
C PHE A 158 -17.60 -10.34 4.25
N LYS A 159 -17.85 -9.03 4.27
CA LYS A 159 -16.89 -8.03 3.76
C LYS A 159 -15.87 -7.58 4.80
N ASP A 160 -16.33 -7.32 6.02
CA ASP A 160 -15.53 -6.73 7.09
C ASP A 160 -15.23 -7.75 8.19
N ALA A 161 -14.53 -8.83 7.83
CA ALA A 161 -14.19 -9.85 8.81
C ALA A 161 -13.24 -9.32 9.88
N ASP A 162 -13.65 -9.49 11.13
CA ASP A 162 -12.88 -9.19 12.33
C ASP A 162 -12.31 -10.47 12.97
N SER A 163 -11.25 -10.32 13.77
CA SER A 163 -10.60 -11.45 14.47
C SER A 163 -11.54 -12.18 15.43
N ASN A 164 -12.54 -11.53 16.03
CA ASN A 164 -13.46 -12.19 16.96
C ASN A 164 -14.38 -13.16 16.22
N THR A 165 -14.98 -12.74 15.11
CA THR A 165 -15.85 -13.59 14.29
C THR A 165 -15.07 -14.77 13.72
N LEU A 166 -13.88 -14.52 13.18
CA LEU A 166 -13.01 -15.60 12.65
C LEU A 166 -12.57 -16.56 13.76
N SER A 167 -12.22 -16.04 14.94
CA SER A 167 -11.85 -16.86 16.10
C SER A 167 -13.02 -17.66 16.65
N MET A 168 -14.24 -17.11 16.62
CA MET A 168 -15.45 -17.85 16.98
C MET A 168 -15.66 -19.03 16.02
N LEU A 169 -15.54 -18.82 14.70
CA LEU A 169 -15.65 -19.90 13.72
C LEU A 169 -14.58 -20.98 13.96
N TYR A 170 -13.33 -20.56 14.18
CA TYR A 170 -12.24 -21.49 14.51
C TYR A 170 -12.54 -22.32 15.76
N LYS A 171 -12.98 -21.67 16.86
CA LYS A 171 -13.36 -22.34 18.12
C LYS A 171 -14.57 -23.28 17.96
N LYS A 172 -15.45 -23.00 17.00
CA LYS A 172 -16.58 -23.86 16.62
C LYS A 172 -16.18 -25.04 15.72
N GLY A 173 -14.90 -25.18 15.37
CA GLY A 173 -14.35 -26.32 14.64
C GLY A 173 -14.16 -26.10 13.14
N TYR A 174 -14.51 -24.92 12.62
CA TYR A 174 -14.24 -24.58 11.22
C TYR A 174 -12.75 -24.37 11.02
N THR A 175 -12.20 -24.96 9.96
CA THR A 175 -10.76 -24.96 9.66
C THR A 175 -10.41 -24.12 8.43
N GLY A 176 -11.39 -23.50 7.78
CA GLY A 176 -11.16 -22.48 6.76
C GLY A 176 -12.41 -21.63 6.50
N VAL A 177 -12.25 -20.52 5.81
CA VAL A 177 -13.35 -19.59 5.47
C VAL A 177 -13.29 -19.22 4.00
N ILE A 178 -14.41 -19.33 3.31
CA ILE A 178 -14.60 -18.81 1.97
C ILE A 178 -15.83 -17.91 1.99
N THR A 179 -15.71 -16.72 1.41
CA THR A 179 -16.83 -15.78 1.35
C THR A 179 -17.07 -15.24 -0.05
N ALA A 180 -18.35 -15.07 -0.38
CA ALA A 180 -18.79 -14.33 -1.55
C ALA A 180 -18.91 -12.84 -1.19
N SER A 181 -17.79 -12.12 -1.19
CA SER A 181 -17.76 -10.73 -0.71
C SER A 181 -16.94 -9.75 -1.54
N GLY A 182 -16.28 -10.21 -2.61
CA GLY A 182 -15.51 -9.32 -3.49
C GLY A 182 -15.25 -9.90 -4.86
N ASP A 183 -14.94 -9.02 -5.80
CA ASP A 183 -14.48 -9.41 -7.12
C ASP A 183 -13.04 -9.92 -7.01
N PRO A 184 -12.71 -11.08 -7.62
CA PRO A 184 -11.33 -11.54 -7.68
C PRO A 184 -10.43 -10.48 -8.30
N SER A 185 -9.33 -10.15 -7.61
CA SER A 185 -8.29 -9.26 -8.13
C SER A 185 -6.94 -9.93 -8.08
N ASP A 186 -6.12 -9.77 -9.12
CA ASP A 186 -4.72 -10.24 -9.11
C ASP A 186 -3.80 -9.28 -8.31
N ARG A 187 -4.36 -8.60 -7.30
CA ARG A 187 -3.57 -7.71 -6.44
C ARG A 187 -2.73 -8.56 -5.49
N ARG A 188 -1.50 -8.85 -5.91
CA ARG A 188 -0.51 -9.58 -5.09
C ARG A 188 0.27 -8.71 -4.12
N LYS A 189 0.12 -7.38 -4.22
CA LYS A 189 0.82 -6.41 -3.36
C LYS A 189 -0.17 -5.55 -2.60
N GLY A 190 -0.23 -5.74 -1.29
CA GLY A 190 -1.00 -4.90 -0.38
C GLY A 190 -0.16 -3.75 0.17
N GLN A 191 -0.83 -2.65 0.49
CA GLN A 191 -0.22 -1.49 1.15
C GLN A 191 -0.42 -1.50 2.66
N PHE A 192 -1.42 -2.24 3.14
CA PHE A 192 -1.88 -2.25 4.52
C PHE A 192 -1.89 -3.68 5.06
N GLY A 193 -1.65 -3.83 6.36
CA GLY A 193 -1.63 -5.12 7.03
C GLY A 193 -1.76 -4.96 8.54
N VAL A 194 -2.45 -5.89 9.18
CA VAL A 194 -2.62 -5.96 10.64
C VAL A 194 -2.14 -7.32 11.12
N ASN A 195 -1.32 -7.36 12.17
CA ASN A 195 -0.94 -8.62 12.79
C ASN A 195 -2.13 -9.19 13.57
N ASP A 196 -2.66 -10.33 13.12
CA ASP A 196 -3.68 -11.09 13.84
C ASP A 196 -3.00 -11.91 14.93
N MET A 197 -3.17 -11.49 16.19
CA MET A 197 -2.58 -12.17 17.35
C MET A 197 -3.50 -13.26 17.91
N GLU A 198 -4.68 -13.43 17.31
CA GLU A 198 -5.70 -14.39 17.75
C GLU A 198 -5.51 -15.77 17.10
N VAL A 199 -6.31 -16.73 17.58
CA VAL A 199 -6.35 -18.10 17.01
C VAL A 199 -6.78 -18.10 15.55
N SER A 200 -7.49 -17.06 15.08
CA SER A 200 -7.85 -16.84 13.68
C SER A 200 -6.65 -16.69 12.74
N SER A 201 -5.45 -16.40 13.23
CA SER A 201 -4.22 -16.38 12.41
C SER A 201 -3.88 -17.73 11.77
N LYS A 202 -4.44 -18.83 12.28
CA LYS A 202 -4.27 -20.19 11.72
C LYS A 202 -5.32 -20.56 10.68
N LEU A 203 -6.33 -19.71 10.49
CA LEU A 203 -7.51 -20.02 9.69
C LEU A 203 -7.29 -19.55 8.24
N PRO A 204 -7.05 -20.46 7.27
CA PRO A 204 -6.95 -20.09 5.87
C PRO A 204 -8.28 -19.53 5.37
N ARG A 205 -8.18 -18.49 4.55
CA ARG A 205 -9.32 -17.69 4.13
C ARG A 205 -9.13 -16.98 2.79
N VAL A 206 -10.18 -17.01 1.97
CA VAL A 206 -10.23 -16.37 0.65
C VAL A 206 -11.61 -15.79 0.37
N CYS A 207 -11.69 -14.85 -0.57
CA CYS A 207 -12.94 -14.39 -1.14
C CYS A 207 -13.05 -14.85 -2.59
N VAL A 208 -14.28 -15.09 -3.03
CA VAL A 208 -14.68 -15.55 -4.35
C VAL A 208 -15.84 -14.70 -4.84
N ASP A 209 -16.13 -14.76 -6.14
CA ASP A 209 -17.41 -14.25 -6.66
C ASP A 209 -18.58 -15.19 -6.30
N LEU A 210 -19.80 -14.81 -6.68
CA LEU A 210 -21.00 -15.58 -6.38
C LEU A 210 -21.07 -16.90 -7.17
N ASP A 211 -20.57 -16.94 -8.40
CA ASP A 211 -20.65 -18.13 -9.26
C ASP A 211 -19.75 -19.24 -8.71
N VAL A 212 -18.51 -18.91 -8.35
CA VAL A 212 -17.57 -19.83 -7.69
C VAL A 212 -18.10 -20.24 -6.31
N PHE A 213 -18.71 -19.33 -5.56
CA PHE A 213 -19.31 -19.67 -4.27
C PHE A 213 -20.44 -20.71 -4.40
N ASP A 214 -21.35 -20.51 -5.35
CA ASP A 214 -22.45 -21.43 -5.60
C ASP A 214 -21.95 -22.78 -6.15
N GLU A 215 -20.90 -22.77 -6.99
CA GLU A 215 -20.20 -23.99 -7.44
C GLU A 215 -19.62 -24.79 -6.26
N LEU A 216 -18.91 -24.13 -5.34
CA LEU A 216 -18.35 -24.76 -4.13
C LEU A 216 -19.43 -25.33 -3.20
N MET A 217 -20.56 -24.63 -3.08
CA MET A 217 -21.73 -25.11 -2.36
C MET A 217 -22.29 -26.40 -2.98
N ASP A 218 -22.40 -26.46 -4.30
CA ASP A 218 -22.93 -27.62 -5.01
C ASP A 218 -21.98 -28.83 -4.96
N TYR A 219 -20.66 -28.62 -5.08
CA TYR A 219 -19.68 -29.66 -4.81
C TYR A 219 -19.82 -30.21 -3.38
N SER A 220 -19.98 -29.33 -2.39
CA SER A 220 -20.14 -29.73 -1.00
C SER A 220 -21.44 -30.50 -0.73
N LYS A 221 -22.51 -30.26 -1.50
CA LYS A 221 -23.75 -31.06 -1.44
C LYS A 221 -23.55 -32.47 -2.02
N LYS A 222 -22.73 -32.60 -3.07
CA LYS A 222 -22.41 -33.87 -3.75
C LYS A 222 -21.39 -34.73 -2.98
N GLY A 223 -20.85 -34.25 -1.86
CA GLY A 223 -19.94 -35.00 -0.98
C GLY A 223 -18.45 -34.75 -1.22
N TYR A 224 -18.11 -33.84 -2.14
CA TYR A 224 -16.72 -33.44 -2.34
C TYR A 224 -16.19 -32.58 -1.19
N THR A 225 -14.87 -32.50 -1.09
CA THR A 225 -14.17 -31.65 -0.11
C THR A 225 -13.47 -30.49 -0.79
N ILE A 226 -13.26 -29.41 -0.05
CA ILE A 226 -12.54 -28.22 -0.50
C ILE A 226 -11.19 -28.26 0.20
N HIS A 227 -10.11 -28.18 -0.59
CA HIS A 227 -8.77 -27.93 -0.09
C HIS A 227 -8.44 -26.45 -0.27
N LEU A 228 -8.13 -25.81 0.84
CA LEU A 228 -7.89 -24.38 0.95
C LEU A 228 -6.56 -24.15 1.66
N LYS A 229 -5.65 -23.44 0.98
CA LYS A 229 -4.42 -22.92 1.55
C LYS A 229 -4.36 -21.43 1.34
N SER A 230 -3.98 -20.67 2.36
CA SER A 230 -3.75 -19.24 2.21
C SER A 230 -2.77 -18.73 3.25
N SER A 231 -2.04 -17.67 2.89
CA SER A 231 -1.19 -16.99 3.84
C SER A 231 -1.00 -15.52 3.49
N PHE A 232 -1.28 -14.65 4.46
CA PHE A 232 -1.08 -13.22 4.37
C PHE A 232 0.01 -12.80 5.36
N GLU A 233 1.12 -12.28 4.85
CA GLU A 233 2.25 -11.85 5.65
C GLU A 233 2.19 -10.35 5.92
N VAL A 234 2.44 -9.96 7.16
CA VAL A 234 2.54 -8.56 7.58
C VAL A 234 3.98 -8.29 8.03
N LYS A 235 4.58 -7.23 7.48
CA LYS A 235 5.97 -6.84 7.71
C LYS A 235 6.06 -5.36 8.01
N SER A 236 6.84 -5.03 9.04
CA SER A 236 7.24 -3.66 9.32
C SER A 236 8.38 -3.26 8.39
N PHE A 237 8.40 -1.99 7.99
CA PHE A 237 9.48 -1.41 7.20
C PHE A 237 9.79 0.00 7.70
N LYS A 238 10.97 0.50 7.35
CA LYS A 238 11.34 1.90 7.56
C LYS A 238 11.16 2.66 6.26
N ALA A 239 10.58 3.84 6.32
CA ALA A 239 10.48 4.76 5.18
C ALA A 239 10.73 6.19 5.66
N ARG A 240 10.88 7.12 4.72
CA ARG A 240 11.20 8.51 5.04
C ARG A 240 10.20 9.45 4.39
N ASN A 241 9.63 10.36 5.17
CA ASN A 241 9.07 11.57 4.61
C ASN A 241 10.21 12.42 4.04
N VAL A 242 9.97 13.06 2.89
CA VAL A 242 10.89 14.05 2.31
C VAL A 242 10.34 15.43 2.57
N ILE A 243 11.03 16.21 3.42
CA ILE A 243 10.56 17.49 3.92
C ILE A 243 11.57 18.58 3.56
N GLY A 244 11.11 19.55 2.79
CA GLY A 244 11.85 20.77 2.47
C GLY A 244 11.06 22.01 2.87
N ILE A 245 11.77 23.08 3.20
CA ILE A 245 11.18 24.36 3.59
C ILE A 245 11.69 25.50 2.71
N LEU A 246 10.77 26.40 2.33
CA LEU A 246 11.10 27.73 1.84
C LEU A 246 10.83 28.73 2.97
N ASN A 247 11.88 29.37 3.45
CA ASN A 247 11.73 30.37 4.50
C ASN A 247 11.13 31.65 3.92
N SER A 248 10.15 32.20 4.62
CA SER A 248 9.64 33.53 4.33
C SER A 248 10.74 34.58 4.52
N ASN A 249 10.68 35.65 3.71
CA ASN A 249 11.51 36.83 3.89
C ASN A 249 11.15 37.63 5.16
N ARG A 250 10.04 37.29 5.81
CA ARG A 250 9.61 37.83 7.11
C ARG A 250 9.69 36.71 8.14
N LYS A 251 10.18 37.03 9.35
CA LYS A 251 10.09 36.11 10.47
C LYS A 251 8.61 35.85 10.79
N SER A 252 8.22 34.58 10.82
CA SER A 252 6.89 34.10 11.18
C SER A 252 7.04 32.66 11.64
N ASP A 253 6.21 32.27 12.59
CA ASP A 253 6.10 30.89 13.08
C ASP A 253 4.96 30.12 12.39
N ASP A 254 4.31 30.73 11.40
CA ASP A 254 3.24 30.13 10.62
C ASP A 254 3.78 29.34 9.43
N TYR A 255 3.18 28.17 9.17
CA TYR A 255 3.57 27.30 8.07
C TYR A 255 2.39 27.03 7.13
N LEU A 256 2.61 27.23 5.83
CA LEU A 256 1.77 26.64 4.78
C LEU A 256 2.37 25.28 4.39
N ILE A 257 1.62 24.21 4.65
CA ILE A 257 2.07 22.85 4.33
C ILE A 257 1.43 22.42 3.00
N ILE A 258 2.28 21.99 2.06
CA ILE A 258 1.87 21.36 0.79
C ILE A 258 2.42 19.94 0.80
N SER A 259 1.55 18.94 0.61
CA SER A 259 1.91 17.52 0.70
C SER A 259 1.36 16.69 -0.47
N ALA A 260 1.99 15.54 -0.72
CA ALA A 260 1.60 14.53 -1.71
C ALA A 260 2.09 13.14 -1.28
N HIS A 261 1.48 12.07 -1.80
CA HIS A 261 1.86 10.67 -1.56
C HIS A 261 1.98 9.84 -2.84
#